data_AF-A0A2T3BCU0-F1
#
_entry.id   AF-A0A2T3BCU0-F1
#
_cell.length_a   1.000
_cell.length_b   1.000
_cell.length_c   1.000
_cell.angle_alpha   90.00
_cell.angle_beta   90.00
_cell.angle_gamma   90.00
#
_symmetry.space_group_name_H-M   'P 1'
#
loop_
_entity.id
_entity.type
_entity.pdbx_description
1 polymer ?
#
loop_
_entity_poly.entity_id
_entity_poly.type
_entity_poly.pdbx_seq_one_letter_code
_entity_poly.pdbx_strand_id
1 'polypeptide(L)'
;MSSQKAAKAVQAGSRVIPVSKKYTVQSTGIWEKIRRAFAVDPNRSNGVPLNPQFRNPPPGSNEPFSFIDPVTIPAGDIAENPYWKRDARRAYPRLSVVSQGDVVGLLSLGSQSAPKKELIGEAGTKELVEVKQQGETGLAAYFNGGKGGVLESFGKDGLPPLPSGANLKAGADKYHLTPENAYPEHYPCRTFQ
;
A
#
# COMPACT_ATOMS: atom_id res chain seq x y z
N MET A 1 23.13 19.08 -33.46
CA MET A 1 21.83 19.03 -32.75
C MET A 1 21.57 17.58 -32.38
N SER A 2 21.71 17.22 -31.09
CA SER A 2 21.79 15.82 -30.62
C SER A 2 20.50 15.02 -30.90
N SER A 3 20.66 13.76 -31.32
CA SER A 3 19.59 12.77 -31.56
C SER A 3 18.61 12.63 -30.38
N GLN A 4 19.07 12.90 -29.16
CA GLN A 4 18.25 12.89 -27.95
C GLN A 4 17.23 14.06 -27.92
N LYS A 5 17.56 15.23 -28.47
CA LYS A 5 16.63 16.37 -28.58
C LYS A 5 15.55 16.08 -29.63
N ALA A 6 15.92 15.43 -30.72
CA ALA A 6 14.96 15.00 -31.75
C ALA A 6 14.00 13.91 -31.22
N ALA A 7 14.53 12.92 -30.47
CA ALA A 7 13.71 11.89 -29.83
C ALA A 7 12.71 12.47 -28.80
N LYS A 8 13.18 13.38 -27.92
CA LYS A 8 12.31 14.09 -26.96
C LYS A 8 11.24 14.93 -27.67
N ALA A 9 11.55 15.56 -28.80
CA ALA A 9 10.59 16.37 -29.57
C ALA A 9 9.53 15.50 -30.28
N VAL A 10 9.93 14.37 -30.87
CA VAL A 10 9.02 13.41 -31.50
C VAL A 10 8.06 12.80 -30.47
N GLN A 11 8.54 12.52 -29.26
CA GLN A 11 7.74 11.97 -28.17
C GLN A 11 6.87 13.03 -27.46
N ALA A 12 7.33 14.29 -27.38
CA ALA A 12 6.45 15.40 -26.97
C ALA A 12 5.30 15.60 -27.97
N GLY A 13 5.58 15.46 -29.26
CA GLY A 13 4.56 15.49 -30.33
C GLY A 13 3.52 14.38 -30.20
N SER A 14 3.86 13.20 -29.66
CA SER A 14 2.89 12.12 -29.44
C SER A 14 1.94 12.38 -28.27
N ARG A 15 2.35 13.19 -27.28
CA ARG A 15 1.50 13.64 -26.15
C ARG A 15 0.59 14.82 -26.51
N VAL A 16 0.94 15.59 -27.54
CA VAL A 16 0.09 16.67 -28.06
C VAL A 16 -1.02 16.06 -28.92
N ILE A 17 -2.19 15.89 -28.32
CA ILE A 17 -3.36 15.34 -29.00
C ILE A 17 -4.00 16.43 -29.88
N PRO A 18 -4.24 16.18 -31.18
CA PRO A 18 -4.90 17.14 -32.06
C PRO A 18 -6.35 17.39 -31.63
N VAL A 19 -6.85 18.60 -31.87
CA VAL A 19 -8.21 19.02 -31.50
C VAL A 19 -9.30 18.09 -32.05
N SER A 20 -9.11 17.52 -33.24
CA SER A 20 -10.08 16.60 -33.84
C SER A 20 -10.29 15.30 -33.05
N LYS A 21 -9.34 14.93 -32.19
CA LYS A 21 -9.43 13.76 -31.30
C LYS A 21 -9.95 14.11 -29.90
N LYS A 22 -10.33 15.38 -29.68
CA LYS A 22 -10.89 15.86 -28.40
C LYS A 22 -12.41 15.99 -28.54
N TYR A 23 -13.14 15.42 -27.61
CA TYR A 23 -14.61 15.40 -27.58
C TYR A 23 -15.19 16.76 -27.16
N THR A 24 -14.97 17.78 -27.99
CA THR A 24 -15.43 19.15 -27.78
C THR A 24 -15.96 19.75 -29.07
N VAL A 25 -16.89 20.69 -28.98
CA VAL A 25 -17.46 21.41 -30.14
C VAL A 25 -16.35 22.16 -30.86
N GLN A 26 -16.27 22.04 -32.19
CA GLN A 26 -15.23 22.68 -33.00
C GLN A 26 -15.76 23.77 -33.90
N SER A 27 -14.87 24.71 -34.25
CA SER A 27 -15.09 25.62 -35.37
C SER A 27 -15.10 24.83 -36.69
N THR A 28 -15.84 25.31 -37.68
CA THR A 28 -15.97 24.67 -39.01
C THR A 28 -15.71 25.67 -40.14
N GLY A 29 -15.37 25.15 -41.32
CA GLY A 29 -15.18 25.97 -42.52
C GLY A 29 -14.07 27.01 -42.39
N ILE A 30 -14.35 28.25 -42.82
CA ILE A 30 -13.40 29.37 -42.77
C ILE A 30 -13.00 29.74 -41.33
N TRP A 31 -13.91 29.57 -40.36
CA TRP A 31 -13.66 29.90 -38.96
C TRP A 31 -12.60 28.99 -38.33
N GLU A 32 -12.51 27.73 -38.77
CA GLU A 32 -11.43 26.83 -38.31
C GLU A 32 -10.06 27.26 -38.86
N LYS A 33 -10.00 27.80 -40.09
CA LYS A 33 -8.76 28.35 -40.64
C LYS A 33 -8.31 29.59 -39.86
N ILE A 34 -9.26 30.48 -39.55
CA ILE A 34 -9.01 31.68 -38.72
C ILE A 34 -8.53 31.26 -37.32
N ARG A 35 -9.25 30.33 -36.66
CA ARG A 35 -8.86 29.82 -35.32
C ARG A 35 -7.44 29.27 -35.32
N ARG A 36 -7.07 28.45 -36.31
CA ARG A 36 -5.72 27.88 -36.42
C ARG A 36 -4.64 28.94 -36.65
N ALA A 37 -4.96 30.01 -37.37
CA ALA A 37 -4.00 31.08 -37.64
C ALA A 37 -3.76 31.98 -36.42
N PHE A 38 -4.79 32.24 -35.60
CA PHE A 38 -4.72 33.18 -34.48
C PHE A 38 -4.56 32.53 -33.09
N ALA A 39 -4.73 31.22 -32.96
CA ALA A 39 -4.54 30.52 -31.69
C ALA A 39 -3.06 30.35 -31.34
N VAL A 40 -2.71 30.66 -30.08
CA VAL A 40 -1.35 30.42 -29.52
C VAL A 40 -0.97 28.93 -29.59
N ASP A 41 -1.95 28.05 -29.35
CA ASP A 41 -1.80 26.60 -29.55
C ASP A 41 -3.04 26.08 -30.31
N PRO A 42 -2.90 25.78 -31.62
CA PRO A 42 -3.98 25.22 -32.42
C PRO A 42 -4.50 23.87 -31.92
N ASN A 43 -3.73 23.15 -31.09
CA ASN A 43 -4.13 21.89 -30.49
C ASN A 43 -5.05 22.07 -29.26
N ARG A 44 -5.22 23.29 -28.75
CA ARG A 44 -6.11 23.59 -27.61
C ARG A 44 -7.59 23.59 -28.03
N SER A 45 -8.44 22.98 -27.22
CA SER A 45 -9.90 22.94 -27.38
C SER A 45 -10.60 24.07 -26.61
N ASN A 46 -11.86 24.36 -26.94
CA ASN A 46 -12.70 25.33 -26.21
C ASN A 46 -13.32 24.78 -24.91
N GLY A 47 -13.24 23.47 -24.66
CA GLY A 47 -13.78 22.82 -23.46
C GLY A 47 -15.30 22.65 -23.43
N VAL A 48 -16.01 22.94 -24.53
CA VAL A 48 -17.46 22.74 -24.63
C VAL A 48 -17.74 21.31 -25.09
N PRO A 49 -18.37 20.44 -24.29
CA PRO A 49 -18.64 19.05 -24.68
C PRO A 49 -19.58 18.95 -25.89
N LEU A 50 -19.49 17.84 -26.63
CA LEU A 50 -20.40 17.56 -27.74
C LEU A 50 -21.78 17.12 -27.22
N ASN A 51 -22.80 17.96 -27.31
CA ASN A 51 -24.16 17.67 -26.83
C ASN A 51 -24.72 16.30 -27.30
N PRO A 52 -24.50 15.84 -28.54
CA PRO A 52 -25.05 14.55 -28.98
C PRO A 52 -24.43 13.32 -28.30
N GLN A 53 -23.23 13.44 -27.72
CA GLN A 53 -22.45 12.33 -27.15
C GLN A 53 -22.26 12.45 -25.64
N PHE A 54 -22.11 13.67 -25.14
CA PHE A 54 -21.88 13.90 -23.73
C PHE A 54 -23.18 13.74 -22.94
N ARG A 55 -23.26 12.70 -22.11
CA ARG A 55 -24.42 12.41 -21.26
C ARG A 55 -25.72 12.24 -22.08
N ASN A 56 -25.58 11.71 -23.30
CA ASN A 56 -26.68 11.36 -24.16
C ASN A 56 -26.47 9.92 -24.67
N PRO A 57 -27.34 8.98 -24.30
CA PRO A 57 -28.61 9.20 -23.64
C PRO A 57 -28.44 9.56 -22.14
N PRO A 58 -29.43 10.23 -21.51
CA PRO A 58 -29.32 10.66 -20.12
C PRO A 58 -29.25 9.44 -19.18
N PRO A 59 -28.63 9.52 -17.99
CA PRO A 59 -28.44 8.36 -17.12
C PRO A 59 -29.73 7.56 -16.77
N GLY A 60 -30.89 8.22 -16.77
CA GLY A 60 -32.19 7.59 -16.51
C GLY A 60 -32.89 6.98 -17.73
N SER A 61 -32.27 6.96 -18.91
CA SER A 61 -32.83 6.33 -20.11
C SER A 61 -32.60 4.82 -20.19
N ASN A 62 -31.79 4.27 -19.28
CA ASN A 62 -31.52 2.85 -19.26
C ASN A 62 -32.80 2.09 -18.85
N GLU A 63 -33.00 0.91 -19.43
CA GLU A 63 -34.10 0.03 -19.05
C GLU A 63 -34.02 -0.27 -17.53
N PRO A 64 -35.08 0.01 -16.73
CA PRO A 64 -35.03 -0.08 -15.26
C PRO A 64 -34.55 -1.43 -14.71
N PHE A 65 -34.77 -2.52 -15.45
CA PHE A 65 -34.42 -3.89 -15.04
C PHE A 65 -33.21 -4.48 -15.78
N SER A 66 -32.47 -3.66 -16.54
CA SER A 66 -31.27 -4.11 -17.25
C SER A 66 -30.05 -4.33 -16.35
N PHE A 67 -30.03 -3.69 -15.18
CA PHE A 67 -28.92 -3.80 -14.25
C PHE A 67 -29.04 -5.09 -13.43
N ILE A 68 -27.96 -5.86 -13.43
CA ILE A 68 -27.81 -7.06 -12.61
C ILE A 68 -26.67 -6.80 -11.64
N ASP A 69 -26.93 -6.93 -10.34
CA ASP A 69 -25.91 -6.77 -9.32
C ASP A 69 -24.76 -7.75 -9.56
N PRO A 70 -23.50 -7.27 -9.69
CA PRO A 70 -22.38 -8.14 -9.91
C PRO A 70 -22.10 -8.94 -8.65
N VAL A 71 -21.90 -10.25 -8.83
CA VAL A 71 -21.56 -11.18 -7.75
C VAL A 71 -20.24 -11.86 -8.09
N THR A 72 -19.38 -12.07 -7.09
CA THR A 72 -18.08 -12.75 -7.26
C THR A 72 -18.15 -14.18 -6.75
N ILE A 73 -17.50 -15.10 -7.45
CA ILE A 73 -17.29 -16.48 -6.99
C ILE A 73 -16.00 -16.48 -6.15
N PRO A 74 -16.00 -17.03 -4.92
CA PRO A 74 -17.00 -17.94 -4.33
C PRO A 74 -18.12 -17.28 -3.49
N ALA A 75 -18.13 -15.97 -3.31
CA ALA A 75 -19.08 -15.29 -2.42
C ALA A 75 -20.56 -15.44 -2.82
N GLY A 76 -20.83 -15.58 -4.12
CA GLY A 76 -22.17 -15.78 -4.69
C GLY A 76 -22.67 -17.21 -4.79
N ASP A 77 -21.85 -18.20 -4.42
CA ASP A 77 -22.24 -19.60 -4.57
C ASP A 77 -23.38 -19.95 -3.60
N ILE A 78 -24.37 -20.69 -4.10
CA ILE A 78 -25.55 -21.15 -3.35
C ILE A 78 -25.27 -22.46 -2.61
N ALA A 79 -24.26 -23.22 -3.04
CA ALA A 79 -23.79 -24.43 -2.40
C ALA A 79 -22.44 -24.18 -1.70
N GLU A 80 -22.14 -24.95 -0.66
CA GLU A 80 -20.82 -24.94 0.01
C GLU A 80 -20.28 -23.57 0.49
N ASN A 81 -21.14 -22.56 0.65
CA ASN A 81 -20.76 -21.19 1.02
C ASN A 81 -21.35 -20.72 2.38
N PRO A 82 -21.09 -21.46 3.48
CA PRO A 82 -21.61 -21.10 4.78
C PRO A 82 -20.97 -19.80 5.31
N TYR A 83 -21.78 -18.93 5.91
CA TYR A 83 -21.34 -17.59 6.35
C TYR A 83 -20.13 -17.63 7.29
N TRP A 84 -20.06 -18.58 8.22
CA TRP A 84 -18.98 -18.65 9.22
C TRP A 84 -17.59 -18.87 8.62
N LYS A 85 -17.47 -19.45 7.41
CA LYS A 85 -16.18 -19.60 6.71
C LYS A 85 -15.68 -18.28 6.11
N ARG A 86 -16.60 -17.34 5.83
CA ARG A 86 -16.32 -16.02 5.24
C ARG A 86 -16.54 -14.86 6.21
N ASP A 87 -16.81 -15.15 7.48
CA ASP A 87 -17.01 -14.15 8.53
C ASP A 87 -15.66 -13.58 9.01
N ALA A 88 -15.06 -12.71 8.19
CA ALA A 88 -13.84 -11.99 8.54
C ALA A 88 -14.04 -11.02 9.71
N ARG A 89 -15.28 -10.57 9.97
CA ARG A 89 -15.60 -9.66 11.06
C ARG A 89 -15.41 -10.33 12.42
N ARG A 90 -15.74 -11.62 12.56
CA ARG A 90 -15.51 -12.38 13.80
C ARG A 90 -14.12 -12.99 13.88
N ALA A 91 -13.48 -13.25 12.73
CA ALA A 91 -12.11 -13.75 12.64
C ALA A 91 -11.05 -12.63 12.70
N TYR A 92 -11.30 -11.56 13.45
CA TYR A 92 -10.34 -10.46 13.59
C TYR A 92 -9.14 -10.88 14.47
N PRO A 93 -7.91 -10.41 14.16
CA PRO A 93 -6.76 -10.66 15.01
C PRO A 93 -6.95 -9.96 16.37
N ARG A 94 -6.78 -10.71 17.45
CA ARG A 94 -6.87 -10.15 18.81
C ARG A 94 -5.64 -9.30 19.12
N LEU A 95 -5.84 -8.20 19.83
CA LEU A 95 -4.76 -7.38 20.34
C LEU A 95 -3.94 -8.19 21.36
N SER A 96 -2.63 -8.29 21.14
CA SER A 96 -1.70 -8.87 22.11
C SER A 96 -1.13 -7.74 22.97
N VAL A 97 -1.40 -7.80 24.28
CA VAL A 97 -0.83 -6.90 25.28
C VAL A 97 0.14 -7.71 26.11
N VAL A 98 1.38 -7.24 26.22
CA VAL A 98 2.45 -7.91 26.95
C VAL A 98 2.89 -7.00 28.09
N SER A 99 2.70 -7.46 29.33
CA SER A 99 3.17 -6.78 30.53
C SER A 99 4.63 -7.11 30.83
N GLN A 100 5.27 -6.38 31.75
CA GLN A 100 6.64 -6.70 32.18
C GLN A 100 6.74 -8.11 32.78
N GLY A 101 5.73 -8.54 33.54
CA GLY A 101 5.69 -9.89 34.12
C GLY A 101 5.61 -10.98 33.05
N ASP A 102 4.84 -10.75 31.97
CA ASP A 102 4.75 -11.69 30.85
C ASP A 102 6.12 -11.84 30.15
N VAL A 103 6.86 -10.74 29.97
CA VAL A 103 8.23 -10.78 29.40
C VAL A 103 9.19 -11.55 30.30
N VAL A 104 9.16 -11.30 31.62
CA VAL A 104 9.98 -12.06 32.59
C VAL A 104 9.69 -13.55 32.50
N GLY A 105 8.41 -13.93 32.34
CA GLY A 105 8.04 -15.32 32.17
C GLY A 105 8.57 -15.95 30.88
N LEU A 106 8.46 -15.23 29.75
CA LEU A 106 9.03 -15.67 28.48
C LEU A 106 10.56 -15.82 28.54
N LEU A 107 11.26 -14.92 29.25
CA LEU A 107 12.71 -14.99 29.39
C LEU A 107 13.16 -16.15 30.30
N SER A 108 12.37 -16.46 31.33
CA SER A 108 12.67 -17.47 32.36
C SER A 108 12.32 -18.90 31.94
N LEU A 109 11.13 -19.09 31.36
CA LEU A 109 10.59 -20.41 31.01
C LEU A 109 10.72 -20.73 29.52
N GLY A 110 10.88 -19.70 28.67
CA GLY A 110 10.87 -19.82 27.22
C GLY A 110 9.48 -19.61 26.62
N SER A 111 9.35 -19.95 25.34
CA SER A 111 8.10 -19.87 24.58
C SER A 111 7.61 -21.26 24.19
N GLN A 112 6.39 -21.38 23.67
CA GLN A 112 5.89 -22.63 23.09
C GLN A 112 6.78 -23.14 21.94
N SER A 113 7.41 -22.24 21.18
CA SER A 113 8.31 -22.60 20.08
C SER A 113 9.73 -22.96 20.54
N ALA A 114 10.17 -22.47 21.69
CA ALA A 114 11.50 -22.70 22.26
C ALA A 114 11.43 -22.73 23.80
N PRO A 115 11.03 -23.87 24.41
CA PRO A 115 10.96 -24.01 25.85
C PRO A 115 12.36 -24.11 26.46
N LYS A 116 12.64 -23.38 27.54
CA LYS A 116 13.91 -23.44 28.28
C LYS A 116 13.86 -24.40 29.47
N LYS A 117 12.66 -24.70 29.95
CA LYS A 117 12.39 -25.67 31.03
C LYS A 117 11.26 -26.61 30.62
N GLU A 118 11.35 -27.86 31.05
CA GLU A 118 10.28 -28.85 30.84
C GLU A 118 9.18 -28.67 31.89
N LEU A 119 8.10 -28.00 31.51
CA LEU A 119 6.94 -27.78 32.37
C LEU A 119 6.00 -28.99 32.29
N ILE A 120 6.30 -30.05 33.03
CA ILE A 120 5.49 -31.29 33.06
C ILE A 120 4.70 -31.37 34.37
N GLY A 121 3.38 -31.58 34.26
CA GLY A 121 2.49 -31.86 35.39
C GLY A 121 2.42 -30.72 36.42
N GLU A 122 2.26 -31.06 37.69
CA GLU A 122 2.11 -30.10 38.80
C GLU A 122 3.37 -29.27 39.08
N ALA A 123 4.55 -29.76 38.68
CA ALA A 123 5.78 -29.00 38.81
C ALA A 123 5.77 -27.77 37.88
N GLY A 124 5.28 -27.95 36.64
CA GLY A 124 5.17 -26.87 35.67
C GLY A 124 4.15 -25.79 36.07
N THR A 125 3.04 -26.16 36.72
CA THR A 125 2.06 -25.18 37.20
C THR A 125 2.60 -24.37 38.37
N LYS A 126 3.37 -24.97 39.28
CA LYS A 126 4.05 -24.26 40.37
C LYS A 126 5.08 -23.27 39.84
N GLU A 127 5.90 -23.67 38.87
CA GLU A 127 6.88 -22.76 38.25
C GLU A 127 6.21 -21.57 37.54
N LEU A 128 5.07 -21.77 36.87
CA LEU A 128 4.31 -20.68 36.25
C LEU A 128 3.79 -19.68 37.29
N VAL A 129 3.37 -20.15 38.47
CA VAL A 129 2.89 -19.29 39.57
C VAL A 129 4.06 -18.53 40.20
N GLU A 130 5.19 -19.19 40.44
CA GLU A 130 6.40 -18.55 40.97
C GLU A 130 6.91 -17.45 40.04
N VAL A 131 6.94 -17.71 38.75
CA VAL A 131 7.37 -16.73 37.73
C VAL A 131 6.40 -15.56 37.63
N LYS A 132 5.09 -15.80 37.81
CA LYS A 132 4.10 -14.72 37.86
C LYS A 132 4.35 -13.78 39.05
N GLN A 133 4.66 -14.33 40.22
CA GLN A 133 5.02 -13.54 41.41
C GLN A 133 6.34 -12.79 41.20
N GLN A 134 7.35 -13.43 40.62
CA GLN A 134 8.62 -12.77 40.28
C GLN A 134 8.42 -11.64 39.26
N GLY A 135 7.50 -11.80 38.32
CA GLY A 135 7.14 -10.79 37.32
C GLY A 135 6.59 -9.49 37.92
N GLU A 136 6.00 -9.53 39.13
CA GLU A 136 5.51 -8.33 39.84
C GLU A 136 6.66 -7.41 40.29
N THR A 137 7.85 -7.96 40.51
CA THR A 137 9.06 -7.19 40.86
C THR A 137 9.66 -6.44 39.65
N GLY A 138 9.16 -6.70 38.44
CA GLY A 138 9.52 -6.03 37.21
C GLY A 138 10.79 -6.56 36.54
N LEU A 139 11.02 -6.11 35.30
CA LEU A 139 12.16 -6.54 34.47
C LEU A 139 13.52 -6.17 35.07
N ALA A 140 13.60 -5.08 35.83
CA ALA A 140 14.85 -4.62 36.43
C ALA A 140 15.41 -5.63 37.44
N ALA A 141 14.54 -6.21 38.28
CA ALA A 141 14.92 -7.24 39.24
C ALA A 141 15.44 -8.50 38.54
N TYR A 142 14.80 -8.91 37.44
CA TYR A 142 15.23 -10.04 36.64
C TYR A 142 16.64 -9.84 36.06
N PHE A 143 16.94 -8.67 35.48
CA PHE A 143 18.25 -8.40 34.89
C PHE A 143 19.38 -8.25 35.92
N ASN A 144 19.07 -7.84 37.15
CA ASN A 144 20.05 -7.80 38.23
C ASN A 144 20.50 -9.20 38.67
N GLY A 145 19.66 -10.23 38.46
CA GLY A 145 19.90 -11.61 38.89
C GLY A 145 20.81 -12.44 37.97
N GLY A 146 21.14 -11.97 36.77
CA GLY A 146 22.04 -12.70 35.87
C GLY A 146 22.10 -12.16 34.44
N LYS A 147 23.32 -12.00 33.91
CA LYS A 147 23.61 -11.40 32.59
C LYS A 147 23.39 -12.33 31.38
N GLY A 148 23.05 -13.60 31.61
CA GLY A 148 23.09 -14.65 30.57
C GLY A 148 21.97 -14.57 29.52
N GLY A 149 20.73 -14.25 29.92
CA GLY A 149 19.56 -14.29 29.02
C GLY A 149 19.35 -13.04 28.15
N VAL A 150 20.09 -11.95 28.42
CA VAL A 150 19.92 -10.68 27.70
C VAL A 150 20.45 -10.77 26.27
N LEU A 151 21.56 -11.48 26.08
CA LEU A 151 22.18 -11.67 24.77
C LEU A 151 21.33 -12.56 23.84
N GLU A 152 20.58 -13.50 24.39
CA GLU A 152 19.61 -14.31 23.64
C GLU A 152 18.41 -13.51 23.12
N SER A 153 18.16 -12.32 23.70
CA SER A 153 17.10 -11.41 23.24
C SER A 153 17.54 -10.57 22.03
N PHE A 154 18.84 -10.53 21.74
CA PHE A 154 19.41 -9.84 20.58
C PHE A 154 19.50 -10.76 19.37
N GLY A 155 19.86 -10.18 18.21
CA GLY A 155 20.14 -10.98 17.01
C GLY A 155 21.31 -11.95 17.24
N LYS A 156 21.47 -12.94 16.35
CA LYS A 156 22.62 -13.87 16.39
C LYS A 156 23.98 -13.16 16.42
N ASP A 157 24.04 -11.95 15.89
CA ASP A 157 25.22 -11.08 15.86
C ASP A 157 25.40 -10.24 17.14
N GLY A 158 24.55 -10.44 18.16
CA GLY A 158 24.56 -9.68 19.42
C GLY A 158 24.06 -8.24 19.31
N LEU A 159 23.61 -7.82 18.11
CA LEU A 159 23.09 -6.47 17.85
C LEU A 159 21.59 -6.36 18.19
N PRO A 160 21.11 -5.17 18.59
CA PRO A 160 19.70 -4.91 18.77
C PRO A 160 18.90 -5.12 17.47
N PRO A 161 17.65 -5.59 17.56
CA PRO A 161 16.81 -5.71 16.39
C PRO A 161 16.57 -4.33 15.76
N LEU A 162 16.63 -4.27 14.43
CA LEU A 162 16.20 -3.10 13.68
C LEU A 162 14.67 -2.93 13.76
N PRO A 163 14.14 -1.71 13.60
CA PRO A 163 12.70 -1.49 13.57
C PRO A 163 12.05 -2.40 12.51
N SER A 164 10.94 -3.02 12.88
CA SER A 164 10.19 -3.93 12.01
C SER A 164 9.80 -3.20 10.73
N GLY A 165 10.37 -3.63 9.60
CA GLY A 165 10.15 -3.02 8.29
C GLY A 165 11.35 -2.34 7.66
N ALA A 166 12.44 -2.05 8.40
CA ALA A 166 13.66 -1.51 7.81
C ALA A 166 14.25 -2.45 6.72
N ASN A 167 14.17 -3.76 6.96
CA ASN A 167 14.60 -4.77 5.98
C ASN A 167 13.58 -5.04 4.87
N LEU A 168 12.30 -4.70 5.07
CA LEU A 168 11.26 -4.88 4.03
C LEU A 168 11.42 -3.89 2.87
N LYS A 169 12.17 -2.80 3.10
CA LYS A 169 12.46 -1.75 2.12
C LYS A 169 13.94 -1.67 1.75
N ALA A 170 14.74 -2.68 2.06
CA ALA A 170 16.14 -2.73 1.65
C ALA A 170 16.25 -2.64 0.11
N GLY A 171 16.60 -1.46 -0.40
CA GLY A 171 16.63 -1.13 -1.83
C GLY A 171 15.45 -0.30 -2.37
N ALA A 172 14.40 -0.07 -1.57
CA ALA A 172 13.24 0.76 -1.93
C ALA A 172 13.50 2.27 -1.74
N ASP A 173 14.57 2.65 -1.04
CA ASP A 173 15.03 4.05 -0.90
C ASP A 173 15.72 4.58 -2.17
N LYS A 174 15.84 3.73 -3.20
CA LYS A 174 16.36 4.14 -4.50
C LYS A 174 15.25 4.85 -5.25
N TYR A 175 15.28 6.17 -5.17
CA TYR A 175 14.54 7.03 -6.08
C TYR A 175 14.90 6.70 -7.52
N HIS A 176 13.96 6.12 -8.26
CA HIS A 176 14.10 5.95 -9.70
C HIS A 176 13.65 7.24 -10.37
N LEU A 177 14.59 7.94 -10.98
CA LEU A 177 14.26 9.08 -11.82
C LEU A 177 13.53 8.56 -13.05
N THR A 178 12.41 9.22 -13.37
CA THR A 178 11.71 8.94 -14.61
C THR A 178 12.64 9.21 -15.81
N PRO A 179 12.66 8.33 -16.83
CA PRO A 179 13.46 8.55 -18.04
C PRO A 179 13.12 9.87 -18.75
N GLU A 180 11.88 10.32 -18.61
CA GLU A 180 11.37 11.59 -19.11
C GLU A 180 10.83 12.43 -17.97
N ASN A 181 11.52 13.54 -17.68
CA ASN A 181 11.05 14.50 -16.68
C ASN A 181 9.82 15.26 -17.20
N ALA A 182 8.87 15.57 -16.32
CA ALA A 182 7.69 16.36 -16.66
C ALA A 182 8.05 17.82 -17.04
N TYR A 183 9.17 18.31 -16.50
CA TYR A 183 9.69 19.64 -16.75
C TYR A 183 10.97 19.61 -17.60
N PRO A 184 11.20 20.64 -18.43
CA PRO A 184 12.50 20.87 -19.05
C PRO A 184 13.64 21.03 -18.02
N GLU A 185 14.88 20.79 -18.46
CA GLU A 185 16.08 20.69 -17.59
C GLU A 185 16.40 21.96 -16.79
N HIS A 186 15.93 23.14 -17.20
CA HIS A 186 16.17 24.39 -16.48
C HIS A 186 15.30 24.55 -15.23
N TYR A 187 14.26 23.73 -15.06
CA TYR A 187 13.43 23.76 -13.85
C TYR A 187 14.07 22.90 -12.75
N PRO A 188 14.15 23.38 -11.50
CA PRO A 188 14.72 22.63 -10.37
C PRO A 188 13.73 21.59 -9.80
N CYS A 189 13.00 20.90 -10.67
CA CYS A 189 11.97 19.92 -10.30
C CYS A 189 12.36 18.53 -10.81
N ARG A 190 12.28 17.52 -9.93
CA ARG A 190 12.55 16.11 -10.26
C ARG A 190 11.25 15.31 -10.24
N THR A 191 11.10 14.41 -11.20
CA THR A 191 9.97 13.47 -11.23
C THR A 191 10.47 12.07 -10.90
N PHE A 192 9.93 11.52 -9.82
CA PHE A 192 10.24 10.18 -9.33
C PHE A 192 9.12 9.21 -9.72
N GLN A 193 9.50 7.96 -10.01
CA GLN A 193 8.56 6.87 -10.32
C GLN A 193 7.89 6.33 -9.07
#